data_AF-A0A072U757-F1
#
_entry.id   AF-A0A072U757-F1
#
_cell.length_a   1.000
_cell.length_b   1.000
_cell.length_c   1.000
_cell.angle_alpha   90.00
_cell.angle_beta   90.00
_cell.angle_gamma   90.00
#
_symmetry.space_group_name_H-M   'P 1'
#
loop_
_entity.id
_entity.type
_entity.pdbx_description
1 polymer ?
#
loop_
_entity_poly.entity_id
_entity_poly.type
_entity_poly.pdbx_seq_one_letter_code
_entity_poly.pdbx_strand_id
1 'polypeptide(L)'
;MIKQMGYVPNIEAVLHNVEDEQKESYLNYHSEKLAITYGLMKTPFLAPIRVIKNLRICDDCHTAVKPISKVTNRMIIVRDASRFHYFCDGTCTCADHWYHFHKLKNIKHSLRMHIQHGLHTFKFQDA
;
A
#
# COMPACT_ATOMS: atom_id res chain seq x y z
N MET A 1 4.54 13.96 -2.81
CA MET A 1 5.75 13.15 -3.09
C MET A 1 5.59 12.34 -4.37
N ILE A 2 4.84 11.24 -4.37
CA ILE A 2 4.81 10.31 -5.52
C ILE A 2 4.04 10.82 -6.75
N LYS A 3 3.11 11.78 -6.61
CA LYS A 3 2.44 12.42 -7.77
C LYS A 3 3.43 13.07 -8.73
N GLN A 4 4.50 13.67 -8.21
CA GLN A 4 5.58 14.26 -9.02
C GLN A 4 6.40 13.21 -9.79
N MET A 5 6.27 11.93 -9.41
CA MET A 5 6.91 10.78 -10.06
C MET A 5 5.96 10.07 -11.04
N GLY A 6 4.81 10.67 -11.38
CA GLY A 6 3.84 10.12 -12.31
C GLY A 6 2.79 9.19 -11.70
N TYR A 7 2.70 9.09 -10.37
CA TYR A 7 1.59 8.38 -9.73
C TYR A 7 0.28 9.16 -9.90
N VAL A 8 -0.71 8.53 -10.52
CA VAL A 8 -2.08 9.03 -10.67
C VAL A 8 -3.02 8.12 -9.89
N PRO A 9 -3.76 8.63 -8.88
CA PRO A 9 -4.74 7.84 -8.15
C PRO A 9 -5.83 7.29 -9.07
N ASN A 10 -6.19 6.01 -8.91
CA ASN A 10 -7.29 5.41 -9.68
C ASN A 10 -8.65 5.72 -9.05
N ILE A 11 -9.14 6.95 -9.22
CA ILE A 11 -10.41 7.42 -8.62
C ILE A 11 -11.63 6.64 -9.13
N GLU A 12 -11.58 6.07 -10.33
CA GLU A 12 -12.66 5.24 -10.90
C GLU A 12 -12.88 3.93 -10.11
N ALA A 13 -11.87 3.50 -9.34
CA ALA A 13 -11.99 2.35 -8.46
C ALA A 13 -12.86 2.62 -7.22
N VAL A 14 -13.15 3.89 -6.91
CA VAL A 14 -13.97 4.29 -5.77
C VAL A 14 -15.45 4.37 -6.19
N LEU A 15 -16.25 3.40 -5.73
CA LEU A 15 -17.66 3.27 -6.12
C LEU A 15 -18.61 4.25 -5.42
N HIS A 16 -18.13 4.99 -4.42
CA HIS A 16 -18.94 5.98 -3.73
C HIS A 16 -19.26 7.13 -4.68
N ASN A 17 -20.54 7.49 -4.77
CA ASN A 17 -20.98 8.62 -5.58
C ASN A 17 -20.73 9.94 -4.83
N VAL A 18 -19.47 10.33 -4.81
CA VAL A 18 -18.94 11.53 -4.14
C VAL A 18 -18.06 12.31 -5.12
N GLU A 19 -17.67 13.53 -4.74
CA GLU A 19 -16.77 14.36 -5.56
C GLU A 19 -15.40 13.67 -5.74
N ASP A 20 -14.71 13.96 -6.85
CA ASP A 20 -13.46 13.26 -7.19
C ASP A 20 -12.35 13.56 -6.18
N GLU A 21 -12.33 14.76 -5.59
CA GLU A 21 -11.46 15.12 -4.48
C GLU A 21 -11.69 14.22 -3.26
N GLN A 22 -12.95 13.86 -2.98
CA GLN A 22 -13.30 12.96 -1.89
C GLN A 22 -12.89 11.52 -2.21
N LYS A 23 -13.05 11.07 -3.46
CA LYS A 23 -12.54 9.76 -3.90
C LYS A 23 -11.03 9.67 -3.75
N GLU A 24 -10.31 10.71 -4.16
CA GLU A 24 -8.86 10.77 -4.02
C GLU A 24 -8.44 10.73 -2.54
N SER A 25 -9.15 11.47 -1.69
CA SER A 25 -8.96 11.43 -0.24
C SER A 25 -9.09 10.00 0.30
N TYR A 26 -10.15 9.26 -0.08
CA TYR A 26 -10.31 7.86 0.36
C TYR A 26 -9.14 6.97 -0.06
N LEU A 27 -8.64 7.11 -1.28
CA LEU A 27 -7.46 6.38 -1.75
C LEU A 27 -6.20 6.73 -0.94
N ASN A 28 -6.05 7.98 -0.50
CA ASN A 28 -4.92 8.42 0.32
C ASN A 28 -4.95 7.80 1.73
N TYR A 29 -6.13 7.47 2.24
CA TYR A 29 -6.34 6.86 3.56
C TYR A 29 -6.41 5.33 3.55
N HIS A 30 -6.06 4.67 2.44
CA HIS A 30 -5.91 3.22 2.43
C HIS A 30 -4.84 2.76 3.44
N SER A 31 -5.14 1.65 4.15
CA SER A 31 -4.31 1.17 5.26
C SER A 31 -2.89 0.85 4.84
N GLU A 32 -2.66 0.40 3.61
CA GLU A 32 -1.32 0.12 3.07
C GLU A 32 -0.47 1.38 2.93
N LYS A 33 -1.04 2.50 2.46
CA LYS A 33 -0.31 3.76 2.33
C LYS A 33 0.03 4.34 3.69
N LEU A 34 -0.92 4.28 4.63
CA LEU A 34 -0.70 4.71 6.01
C LEU A 34 0.37 3.86 6.70
N ALA A 35 0.32 2.53 6.51
CA ALA A 35 1.30 1.59 7.01
C ALA A 35 2.72 1.89 6.55
N ILE A 36 2.89 2.10 5.25
CA ILE A 36 4.19 2.42 4.65
C ILE A 36 4.67 3.78 5.13
N THR A 37 3.79 4.79 5.18
CA THR A 37 4.13 6.13 5.68
C THR A 37 4.62 6.07 7.13
N TYR A 38 3.91 5.33 7.99
CA TYR A 38 4.32 5.11 9.36
C TYR A 38 5.67 4.39 9.44
N GLY A 39 5.86 3.35 8.62
CA GLY A 39 7.14 2.64 8.51
C GLY A 39 8.30 3.55 8.11
N LEU A 40 8.10 4.44 7.14
CA LEU A 40 9.11 5.42 6.72
C LEU A 40 9.50 6.36 7.86
N MET A 41 8.54 6.77 8.69
CA MET A 41 8.77 7.66 9.82
C MET A 41 9.44 6.99 11.02
N LYS A 42 9.24 5.68 11.20
CA LYS A 42 9.62 4.97 12.45
C LYS A 42 10.76 3.97 12.29
N THR A 43 11.25 3.75 11.07
CA THR A 43 12.36 2.82 10.81
C THR A 43 13.61 3.59 10.37
N PRO A 44 14.81 3.10 10.72
CA PRO A 44 16.07 3.69 10.29
C PRO A 44 16.14 3.91 8.78
N PHE A 45 16.95 4.86 8.34
CA PHE A 45 17.17 5.12 6.91
C PHE A 45 17.57 3.83 6.17
N LEU A 46 17.03 3.64 4.96
CA LEU A 46 17.19 2.43 4.12
C LEU A 46 16.68 1.12 4.70
N ALA A 47 16.24 1.07 5.97
CA ALA A 47 15.70 -0.16 6.55
C ALA A 47 14.45 -0.62 5.77
N PRO A 48 14.31 -1.93 5.50
CA PRO A 48 13.12 -2.46 4.84
C PRO A 48 11.86 -2.20 5.64
N ILE A 49 10.76 -1.94 4.95
CA ILE A 49 9.43 -1.79 5.55
C ILE A 49 8.62 -3.03 5.23
N ARG A 50 8.06 -3.66 6.26
CA ARG A 50 7.22 -4.87 6.11
C ARG A 50 5.79 -4.57 6.54
N VAL A 51 4.86 -4.74 5.61
CA VAL A 51 3.41 -4.59 5.82
C VAL A 51 2.76 -5.95 5.67
N ILE A 52 1.99 -6.37 6.66
CA ILE A 52 1.21 -7.62 6.62
C ILE A 52 -0.26 -7.25 6.73
N LYS A 53 -1.06 -7.70 5.77
CA LYS A 53 -2.52 -7.54 5.75
C LYS A 53 -3.24 -8.84 5.41
N ASN A 54 -4.53 -8.89 5.73
CA ASN A 54 -5.39 -10.05 5.50
C ASN A 54 -6.14 -9.97 4.17
N LEU A 55 -6.34 -8.76 3.62
CA LEU A 55 -6.97 -8.55 2.32
C LEU A 55 -5.93 -8.46 1.20
N ARG A 56 -6.33 -8.67 -0.06
CA ARG A 56 -5.46 -8.42 -1.23
C ARG A 56 -5.10 -6.93 -1.28
N ILE A 57 -3.87 -6.59 -1.70
CA ILE A 57 -3.53 -5.18 -1.97
C ILE A 57 -4.39 -4.68 -3.16
N CYS A 58 -4.94 -3.47 -3.06
CA CYS A 58 -5.70 -2.90 -4.18
C CYS A 58 -4.76 -2.33 -5.25
N ASP A 59 -5.26 -2.20 -6.48
CA ASP A 59 -4.48 -1.76 -7.64
C ASP A 59 -3.84 -0.37 -7.44
N ASP A 60 -4.60 0.54 -6.83
CA ASP A 60 -4.13 1.89 -6.52
C ASP A 60 -2.97 1.87 -5.52
N CYS A 61 -3.10 1.12 -4.42
CA CYS A 61 -2.03 0.97 -3.45
C CYS A 61 -0.81 0.28 -4.06
N HIS A 62 -1.01 -0.80 -4.82
CA HIS A 62 0.09 -1.51 -5.49
C HIS A 62 0.88 -0.58 -6.41
N THR A 63 0.18 0.23 -7.19
CA THR A 63 0.80 1.23 -8.09
C THR A 63 1.47 2.35 -7.31
N ALA A 64 0.91 2.77 -6.17
CA ALA A 64 1.51 3.79 -5.31
C ALA A 64 2.81 3.32 -4.64
N VAL A 65 2.92 2.05 -4.21
CA VAL A 65 4.12 1.56 -3.51
C VAL A 65 5.36 1.58 -4.40
N LYS A 66 5.22 1.36 -5.71
CA LYS A 66 6.31 1.39 -6.69
C LYS A 66 7.13 2.69 -6.60
N PRO A 67 6.60 3.90 -6.88
CA PRO A 67 7.38 5.13 -6.76
C PRO A 67 7.81 5.44 -5.32
N ILE A 68 7.09 4.96 -4.29
CA ILE A 68 7.56 5.10 -2.89
C ILE A 68 8.88 4.33 -2.73
N SER A 69 8.98 3.09 -3.18
CA SER A 69 10.21 2.28 -3.04
C SER A 69 11.40 2.95 -3.73
N LYS A 70 11.16 3.55 -4.90
CA LYS A 70 12.17 4.31 -5.67
C LYS A 70 12.64 5.57 -4.95
N VAL A 71 11.72 6.47 -4.60
CA VAL A 71 12.06 7.78 -4.00
C VAL A 71 12.69 7.62 -2.62
N THR A 72 12.26 6.61 -1.87
CA THR A 72 12.77 6.38 -0.51
C THR A 72 14.02 5.50 -0.48
N ASN A 73 14.42 4.94 -1.64
CA ASN A 73 15.48 3.94 -1.77
C ASN A 73 15.35 2.79 -0.75
N ARG A 74 14.14 2.27 -0.58
CA ARG A 74 13.82 1.25 0.41
C ARG A 74 13.11 0.06 -0.23
N MET A 75 13.51 -1.12 0.23
CA MET A 75 12.73 -2.33 -0.01
C MET A 75 11.44 -2.27 0.81
N ILE A 76 10.30 -2.38 0.14
CA ILE A 76 8.98 -2.47 0.78
C ILE A 76 8.43 -3.85 0.50
N ILE A 77 8.07 -4.59 1.55
CA ILE A 77 7.55 -5.94 1.47
C ILE A 77 6.11 -5.91 1.95
N VAL A 78 5.17 -6.25 1.07
CA VAL A 78 3.75 -6.36 1.41
C VAL A 78 3.33 -7.82 1.32
N ARG A 79 2.96 -8.41 2.45
CA ARG A 79 2.26 -9.70 2.49
C ARG A 79 0.77 -9.41 2.51
N ASP A 80 0.07 -9.84 1.47
CA ASP A 80 -1.38 -9.74 1.37
C ASP A 80 -2.07 -11.11 1.48
N ALA A 81 -3.38 -11.17 1.22
CA ALA A 81 -4.14 -12.43 1.25
C ALA A 81 -3.59 -13.52 0.31
N SER A 82 -2.93 -13.13 -0.78
CA SER A 82 -2.61 -14.01 -1.91
C SER A 82 -1.13 -14.36 -1.97
N ARG A 83 -0.24 -13.40 -1.71
CA ARG A 83 1.20 -13.56 -1.93
C ARG A 83 2.03 -12.51 -1.20
N PHE A 84 3.35 -12.61 -1.37
CA PHE A 84 4.27 -11.54 -1.05
C PHE A 84 4.54 -10.68 -2.29
N HIS A 85 4.56 -9.38 -2.10
CA HIS A 85 4.96 -8.38 -3.08
C HIS A 85 6.23 -7.71 -2.57
N TYR A 86 7.31 -7.80 -3.34
CA TYR A 86 8.57 -7.14 -3.03
C TYR A 86 8.74 -5.95 -3.96
N PHE A 87 8.72 -4.76 -3.39
CA PHE A 87 8.89 -3.51 -4.12
C PHE A 87 10.31 -2.98 -3.95
N CYS A 88 11.00 -2.78 -5.07
CA CYS A 88 12.36 -2.24 -5.11
C CYS A 88 12.54 -1.43 -6.39
N ASP A 89 13.17 -0.26 -6.28
CA ASP A 89 13.46 0.65 -7.40
C ASP A 89 12.28 0.87 -8.38
N GLY A 90 11.08 1.14 -7.85
CA GLY A 90 9.94 1.42 -8.71
C GLY A 90 9.24 0.18 -9.29
N THR A 91 9.71 -1.02 -8.98
CA THR A 91 9.16 -2.26 -9.54
C THR A 91 8.61 -3.17 -8.44
N CYS A 92 7.77 -4.13 -8.83
CA CYS A 92 7.28 -5.19 -7.97
C CYS A 92 7.59 -6.56 -8.59
N THR A 93 7.97 -7.54 -7.77
CA THR A 93 8.27 -8.91 -8.21
C THR A 93 7.07 -9.66 -8.81
N CYS A 94 5.84 -9.16 -8.66
CA CYS A 94 4.68 -9.77 -9.28
C CYS A 94 4.58 -9.51 -10.80
N ALA A 95 5.46 -8.68 -11.36
CA ALA A 95 5.53 -8.31 -12.79
C ALA A 95 4.16 -7.92 -13.37
N ASP A 96 3.39 -7.25 -12.54
CA ASP A 96 2.05 -6.78 -12.86
C ASP A 96 1.00 -7.88 -13.12
N HIS A 97 1.31 -9.14 -12.81
CA HIS A 97 0.39 -10.28 -12.92
C HIS A 97 -0.53 -10.44 -11.69
N TRP A 98 -0.95 -9.32 -11.09
CA TRP A 98 -1.92 -9.32 -9.98
C TRP A 98 -3.38 -9.29 -10.46
N TYR A 99 -3.67 -9.44 -11.76
CA TYR A 99 -5.04 -9.28 -12.30
C TYR A 99 -5.91 -10.55 -12.32
N HIS A 100 -5.42 -11.71 -11.88
CA HIS A 100 -6.31 -12.88 -11.78
C HIS A 100 -7.08 -12.93 -10.46
N PHE A 101 -8.40 -12.95 -10.61
CA PHE A 101 -9.49 -13.08 -9.63
C PHE A 101 -9.98 -11.81 -8.93
N HIS A 102 -11.14 -11.37 -9.44
CA HIS A 102 -12.18 -10.48 -8.90
C HIS A 102 -11.75 -9.10 -8.41
N LYS A 103 -12.48 -8.09 -8.91
CA LYS A 103 -12.69 -6.78 -8.28
C LYS A 103 -13.01 -7.02 -6.79
N LEU A 104 -12.01 -7.06 -5.92
CA LEU A 104 -12.23 -7.07 -4.48
C LEU A 104 -12.60 -5.65 -4.09
N LYS A 105 -13.87 -5.35 -4.37
CA LYS A 105 -14.64 -4.28 -3.77
C LYS A 105 -14.67 -4.58 -2.27
N ASN A 106 -13.89 -3.87 -1.47
CA ASN A 106 -14.15 -3.65 -0.05
C ASN A 106 -13.09 -2.69 0.51
N ILE A 107 -13.46 -1.42 0.58
CA ILE A 107 -12.77 -0.44 1.40
C ILE A 107 -13.24 -0.70 2.84
N LYS A 108 -12.36 -1.22 3.69
CA LYS A 108 -12.58 -1.20 5.13
C LYS A 108 -11.77 -0.07 5.75
N HIS A 109 -12.46 0.92 6.30
CA HIS A 109 -11.89 2.07 7.02
C HIS A 109 -11.60 1.79 8.51
N SER A 110 -11.22 0.54 8.85
CA SER A 110 -11.01 0.15 10.25
C SER A 110 -9.58 -0.35 10.47
N LEU A 111 -8.79 0.45 11.19
CA LEU A 111 -7.42 0.16 11.57
C LEU A 111 -7.37 -0.34 13.02
N ARG A 112 -6.79 -1.53 13.24
CA ARG A 112 -6.14 -1.88 14.51
C ARG A 112 -4.66 -2.14 14.23
N MET A 113 -3.82 -1.15 14.56
CA MET A 113 -2.37 -1.24 14.38
C MET A 113 -1.76 -2.04 15.52
N HIS A 114 -1.24 -3.24 15.23
CA HIS A 114 -0.46 -4.01 16.19
C HIS A 114 1.02 -3.94 15.78
N ILE A 115 1.79 -3.14 16.50
CA ILE A 115 3.25 -3.08 16.35
C ILE A 115 3.83 -4.28 17.11
N GLN A 116 4.42 -5.23 16.38
CA GLN A 116 5.24 -6.26 17.02
C GLN A 116 6.67 -5.72 17.13
N HIS A 117 7.10 -5.43 18.37
CA HIS A 117 8.46 -5.02 18.66
C HIS A 117 9.40 -6.21 18.40
N GLY A 118 10.13 -6.18 17.27
CA GLY A 118 11.14 -7.19 16.96
C GLY A 118 11.81 -7.11 15.59
N LEU A 119 11.14 -6.68 14.52
CA LEU A 119 11.67 -6.83 13.15
C LEU A 119 11.20 -5.76 12.14
N HIS A 120 11.03 -4.50 12.55
CA HIS A 120 10.48 -3.40 11.70
C HIS A 120 9.24 -3.85 10.88
N THR A 121 8.43 -4.72 11.49
CA THR A 121 7.30 -5.39 10.85
C THR A 121 6.02 -4.81 11.43
N PHE A 122 5.20 -4.27 10.55
CA PHE A 122 3.95 -3.64 10.90
C PHE A 122 2.81 -4.56 10.45
N LYS A 123 2.11 -5.14 11.43
CA LYS A 123 0.91 -5.96 11.18
C LYS A 123 -0.31 -5.06 11.25
N PHE A 124 -1.01 -4.98 10.13
CA PHE A 124 -2.30 -4.30 10.02
C PHE A 124 -3.38 -5.37 9.94
N GLN A 125 -4.15 -5.48 11.01
CA GLN A 125 -5.35 -6.30 10.98
C GLN A 125 -6.49 -5.40 10.49
N ASP A 126 -6.95 -5.67 9.27
CA ASP A 126 -8.24 -5.18 8.80
C ASP A 126 -9.32 -5.87 9.66
N ALA A 127 -10.10 -5.10 10.43
CA ALA A 127 -11.24 -5.64 11.21
C ALA A 127 -12.41 -5.96 10.28
#